data_AF-A0A3D1IRX5-F1
#
_entry.id   AF-A0A3D1IRX5-F1
#
_cell.length_a   1.000
_cell.length_b   1.000
_cell.length_c   1.000
_cell.angle_alpha   90.00
_cell.angle_beta   90.00
_cell.angle_gamma   90.00
#
_symmetry.space_group_name_H-M   'P 1'
#
loop_
_entity.id
_entity.type
_entity.pdbx_description
1 polymer ?
#
loop_
_entity_poly.entity_id
_entity_poly.type
_entity_poly.pdbx_seq_one_letter_code
_entity_poly.pdbx_strand_id
1 'polypeptide(L)'
;MSISGDIKDKTASLKELVELRLAARGGSVRAQYLLGIKLGTAENSPKEVAEAVKWYRKAAQQDFAPAQNNLGLLLAGKRLESPQLEEAVKWFRRAAQQGMAAGQWNLARHLWLGEGVVKDLTESYEWTRKAAEQDVAAAQNRLGICLSEGLGVEPDETEAVGWFRKAAEQGLTAAQHNLGIRLRHGRGTAAEPDVARDLLQQAAKTGFSEAQFALAEMCAAGEGGDHDEGAASRWYRKAAEQGHVTAQNNLALRLIEARGTTPDPVEAIRWYGAAAQQGCVPAQYNLGRHLVEGDGVPMNAEMGAHWLRLAAVAGHTEAQYCLAGVYDDGTLLGDSSEKAQGEAYKWYRKAAEGGKVEAQFAVAVALERGEGCEPDPEHAIDWYTLAAENGHATAQFNIGVLYLQGRGVIPDDVRAAEYFRQAAEQAVASAQCNLGALYERGRGVEESPESALRWYALAAEQGLPRAQYNLAVMLHTGRGGEADLSGAIEWYQRAARQGHASAQYVLASLYQHGEGVEANEAEAAKWFKAAAAQGVAAAQLLLADCYLRGRGVPEDYVLAYVWFNHAAAQGLDIASKYKRLTERCMTPDQIASAQEKTRTMAAA
;
A
#
# COMPACT_ATOMS: atom_id res chain seq x y z
N MET A 1 39.09 61.01 -16.22
CA MET A 1 37.94 61.58 -16.96
C MET A 1 36.88 60.47 -17.00
N SER A 2 35.78 60.53 -16.25
CA SER A 2 34.56 61.25 -16.63
C SER A 2 33.67 61.59 -15.41
N ILE A 3 34.12 62.46 -14.50
CA ILE A 3 33.25 63.04 -13.47
C ILE A 3 32.37 64.17 -14.07
N SER A 4 32.82 64.79 -15.17
CA SER A 4 32.08 65.83 -15.88
C SER A 4 30.93 65.28 -16.74
N GLY A 5 30.96 63.99 -17.11
CA GLY A 5 29.87 63.30 -17.80
C GLY A 5 28.68 63.07 -16.87
N ASP A 6 28.92 62.47 -15.69
CA ASP A 6 27.88 62.16 -14.70
C ASP A 6 27.14 63.40 -14.14
N ILE A 7 27.84 64.53 -13.97
CA ILE A 7 27.24 65.77 -13.47
C ILE A 7 26.38 66.43 -14.57
N LYS A 8 26.80 66.35 -15.84
CA LYS A 8 26.00 66.84 -16.98
C LYS A 8 24.74 66.00 -17.19
N ASP A 9 24.84 64.68 -17.00
CA ASP A 9 23.70 63.76 -17.15
C ASP A 9 22.66 63.96 -16.04
N LYS A 10 23.11 64.12 -14.79
CA LYS A 10 22.22 64.44 -13.65
C LYS A 10 21.54 65.79 -13.77
N THR A 11 22.23 66.81 -14.29
CA THR A 11 21.64 68.14 -14.50
C THR A 11 20.66 68.19 -15.68
N ALA A 12 20.91 67.43 -16.74
CA ALA A 12 19.97 67.23 -17.84
C ALA A 12 18.69 66.50 -17.37
N SER A 13 18.85 65.41 -16.61
CA SER A 13 17.74 64.63 -16.02
C SER A 13 16.85 65.46 -15.08
N LEU A 14 17.45 66.33 -14.25
CA LEU A 14 16.72 67.26 -13.38
C LEU A 14 15.95 68.32 -14.18
N LYS A 15 16.54 68.86 -15.25
CA LYS A 15 15.89 69.84 -16.12
C LYS A 15 14.68 69.24 -16.83
N GLU A 16 14.82 68.04 -17.37
CA GLU A 16 13.72 67.29 -17.98
C GLU A 16 12.58 67.01 -16.99
N LEU A 17 12.91 66.67 -15.73
CA LEU A 17 11.89 66.42 -14.71
C LEU A 17 11.12 67.70 -14.34
N VAL A 18 11.79 68.86 -14.29
CA VAL A 18 11.17 70.16 -14.04
C VAL A 18 10.25 70.55 -15.19
N GLU A 19 10.70 70.43 -16.43
CA GLU A 19 9.89 70.70 -17.63
C GLU A 19 8.67 69.77 -17.70
N LEU A 20 8.85 68.49 -17.38
CA LEU A 20 7.77 67.51 -17.31
C LEU A 20 6.75 67.85 -16.22
N ARG A 21 7.21 68.29 -15.04
CA ARG A 21 6.33 68.76 -13.94
C ARG A 21 5.54 70.00 -14.33
N LEU A 22 6.15 70.95 -15.04
CA LEU A 22 5.47 72.15 -15.53
C LEU A 22 4.39 71.78 -16.57
N ALA A 23 4.73 70.94 -17.54
CA ALA A 23 3.78 70.46 -18.54
C ALA A 23 2.62 69.66 -17.91
N ALA A 24 2.90 68.81 -16.91
CA ALA A 24 1.89 68.06 -16.18
C ALA A 24 0.93 68.97 -15.38
N ARG A 25 1.48 70.03 -14.75
CA ARG A 25 0.69 71.08 -14.07
C ARG A 25 -0.16 71.89 -15.05
N GLY A 26 0.34 72.12 -16.27
CA GLY A 26 -0.38 72.76 -17.36
C GLY A 26 -1.49 71.91 -18.00
N GLY A 27 -1.78 70.72 -17.47
CA GLY A 27 -2.91 69.88 -17.89
C GLY A 27 -2.57 68.81 -18.93
N SER A 28 -1.33 68.74 -19.44
CA SER A 28 -0.96 67.76 -20.47
C SER A 28 -1.08 66.32 -19.94
N VAL A 29 -2.06 65.57 -20.47
CA VAL A 29 -2.30 64.15 -20.16
C VAL A 29 -1.04 63.32 -20.31
N ARG A 30 -0.30 63.51 -21.42
CA ARG A 30 0.93 62.79 -21.70
C ARG A 30 2.02 63.12 -20.70
N ALA A 31 2.15 64.39 -20.30
CA ALA A 31 3.12 64.80 -19.30
C ALA A 31 2.77 64.25 -17.91
N GLN A 32 1.48 64.24 -17.53
CA GLN A 32 1.00 63.64 -16.29
C GLN A 32 1.27 62.13 -16.24
N TYR A 33 1.00 61.42 -17.33
CA TYR A 33 1.29 59.99 -17.45
C TYR A 33 2.79 59.68 -17.35
N LEU A 34 3.62 60.37 -18.14
CA LEU A 34 5.08 60.19 -18.14
C LEU A 34 5.69 60.52 -16.77
N LEU A 35 5.15 61.54 -16.08
CA LEU A 35 5.56 61.87 -14.72
C LEU A 35 5.16 60.76 -13.73
N GLY A 36 3.99 60.17 -13.90
CA GLY A 36 3.57 58.96 -13.17
C GLY A 36 4.52 57.79 -13.39
N ILE A 37 5.01 57.56 -14.61
CA ILE A 37 6.02 56.52 -14.89
C ILE A 37 7.33 56.82 -14.17
N LYS A 38 7.89 58.02 -14.34
CA LYS A 38 9.18 58.41 -13.73
C LYS A 38 9.14 58.31 -12.20
N LEU A 39 8.02 58.66 -11.58
CA LEU A 39 7.86 58.63 -10.11
C LEU A 39 7.43 57.25 -9.56
N GLY A 40 6.85 56.39 -10.38
CA GLY A 40 6.32 55.08 -9.97
C GLY A 40 7.28 53.89 -10.11
N THR A 41 8.58 54.13 -10.33
CA THR A 41 9.60 53.07 -10.48
C THR A 41 9.88 52.37 -9.14
N ALA A 42 10.50 51.18 -9.21
CA ALA A 42 10.77 50.35 -8.03
C ALA A 42 11.83 50.92 -7.07
N GLU A 43 12.62 51.90 -7.54
CA GLU A 43 13.72 52.52 -6.79
C GLU A 43 13.28 53.73 -5.95
N ASN A 44 12.03 54.19 -6.14
CA ASN A 44 11.54 55.42 -5.56
C ASN A 44 10.86 55.21 -4.19
N SER A 45 10.90 56.26 -3.38
CA SER A 45 10.32 56.28 -2.02
C SER A 45 8.78 56.15 -2.04
N PRO A 46 8.15 55.69 -0.94
CA PRO A 46 6.68 55.65 -0.82
C PRO A 46 6.00 57.01 -1.09
N LYS A 47 6.69 58.10 -0.78
CA LYS A 47 6.22 59.48 -1.04
C LYS A 47 6.15 59.78 -2.54
N GLU A 48 7.14 59.32 -3.30
CA GLU A 48 7.18 59.48 -4.76
C GLU A 48 6.17 58.55 -5.44
N VAL A 49 5.97 57.35 -4.92
CA VAL A 49 4.90 56.44 -5.36
C VAL A 49 3.53 57.07 -5.13
N ALA A 50 3.29 57.70 -3.97
CA ALA A 50 2.06 58.44 -3.70
C ALA A 50 1.89 59.67 -4.63
N GLU A 51 3.00 60.32 -5.01
CA GLU A 51 2.99 61.38 -6.03
C GLU A 51 2.64 60.82 -7.42
N ALA A 52 3.17 59.65 -7.79
CA ALA A 52 2.85 58.96 -9.03
C ALA A 52 1.36 58.62 -9.13
N VAL A 53 0.75 58.11 -8.05
CA VAL A 53 -0.72 57.88 -7.97
C VAL A 53 -1.50 59.15 -8.30
N LYS A 54 -1.10 60.31 -7.74
CA LYS A 54 -1.78 61.59 -8.01
C LYS A 54 -1.71 61.97 -9.48
N TRP A 55 -0.55 61.80 -10.11
CA TRP A 55 -0.37 62.14 -11.52
C TRP A 55 -1.07 61.18 -12.47
N TYR A 56 -0.98 59.87 -12.20
CA TYR A 56 -1.75 58.88 -12.93
C TYR A 56 -3.26 59.11 -12.79
N ARG A 57 -3.76 59.45 -11.59
CA ARG A 57 -5.19 59.75 -11.39
C ARG A 57 -5.66 60.94 -12.21
N LYS A 58 -4.87 62.01 -12.30
CA LYS A 58 -5.18 63.16 -13.17
C LYS A 58 -5.23 62.79 -14.64
N ALA A 59 -4.27 62.00 -15.12
CA ALA A 59 -4.27 61.54 -16.51
C ALA A 59 -5.41 60.55 -16.79
N ALA A 60 -5.70 59.64 -15.86
CA ALA A 60 -6.76 58.64 -15.96
C ALA A 60 -8.17 59.26 -15.96
N GLN A 61 -8.36 60.34 -15.21
CA GLN A 61 -9.60 61.14 -15.20
C GLN A 61 -9.83 61.89 -16.52
N GLN A 62 -8.78 62.16 -17.29
CA GLN A 62 -8.85 62.68 -18.67
C GLN A 62 -9.02 61.56 -19.70
N ASP A 63 -9.56 60.42 -19.28
CA ASP A 63 -9.87 59.23 -20.06
C ASP A 63 -8.68 58.58 -20.78
N PHE A 64 -7.46 58.72 -20.25
CA PHE A 64 -6.27 58.14 -20.86
C PHE A 64 -6.03 56.70 -20.42
N ALA A 65 -6.38 55.72 -21.25
CA ALA A 65 -6.25 54.27 -20.98
C ALA A 65 -4.92 53.84 -20.34
N PRO A 66 -3.73 54.23 -20.86
CA PRO A 66 -2.47 53.82 -20.26
C PRO A 66 -2.30 54.30 -18.81
N ALA A 67 -2.78 55.50 -18.49
CA ALA A 67 -2.79 55.99 -17.11
C ALA A 67 -3.80 55.26 -16.24
N GLN A 68 -4.98 54.89 -16.76
CA GLN A 68 -5.97 54.10 -16.04
C GLN A 68 -5.41 52.72 -15.67
N ASN A 69 -4.80 52.01 -16.62
CA ASN A 69 -4.18 50.72 -16.35
C ASN A 69 -3.01 50.82 -15.35
N ASN A 70 -2.10 51.77 -15.55
CA ASN A 70 -0.93 51.91 -14.66
C ASN A 70 -1.33 52.40 -13.26
N LEU A 71 -2.37 53.23 -13.15
CA LEU A 71 -2.98 53.57 -11.87
C LEU A 71 -3.52 52.33 -11.18
N GLY A 72 -4.26 51.48 -11.90
CA GLY A 72 -4.77 50.22 -11.37
C GLY A 72 -3.66 49.31 -10.86
N LEU A 73 -2.58 49.13 -11.64
CA LEU A 73 -1.41 48.34 -11.22
C LEU A 73 -0.76 48.90 -9.95
N LEU A 74 -0.65 50.22 -9.84
CA LEU A 74 -0.04 50.86 -8.67
C LEU A 74 -0.93 50.75 -7.43
N LEU A 75 -2.25 50.85 -7.61
CA LEU A 75 -3.25 50.70 -6.54
C LEU A 75 -3.37 49.24 -6.06
N ALA A 76 -3.26 48.26 -6.97
CA ALA A 76 -3.30 46.84 -6.62
C ALA A 76 -1.95 46.29 -6.11
N GLY A 77 -0.85 47.00 -6.37
CA GLY A 77 0.48 46.56 -6.00
C GLY A 77 0.80 46.73 -4.52
N LYS A 78 1.73 45.91 -4.00
CA LYS A 78 2.26 45.98 -2.63
C LYS A 78 3.12 47.23 -2.32
N ARG A 79 3.20 48.18 -3.26
CA ARG A 79 4.02 49.40 -3.15
C ARG A 79 3.32 50.50 -2.35
N LEU A 80 2.01 50.41 -2.21
CA LEU A 80 1.26 51.22 -1.27
C LEU A 80 1.21 50.50 0.07
N GLU A 81 1.28 51.27 1.16
CA GLU A 81 1.09 50.75 2.53
C GLU A 81 -0.24 50.01 2.69
N SER A 82 -1.25 50.35 1.87
CA SER A 82 -2.53 49.65 1.78
C SER A 82 -2.99 49.60 0.33
N PRO A 83 -3.03 48.41 -0.31
CA PRO A 83 -3.58 48.24 -1.64
C PRO A 83 -5.05 48.65 -1.72
N GLN A 84 -5.42 49.32 -2.80
CA GLN A 84 -6.77 49.83 -3.07
C GLN A 84 -7.40 49.03 -4.21
N LEU A 85 -7.65 47.74 -3.97
CA LEU A 85 -8.04 46.78 -4.99
C LEU A 85 -9.36 47.15 -5.70
N GLU A 86 -10.37 47.62 -4.96
CA GLU A 86 -11.65 48.05 -5.56
C GLU A 86 -11.48 49.26 -6.50
N GLU A 87 -10.63 50.23 -6.14
CA GLU A 87 -10.34 51.36 -7.02
C GLU A 87 -9.54 50.88 -8.24
N ALA A 88 -8.58 49.96 -8.04
CA ALA A 88 -7.80 49.39 -9.13
C ALA A 88 -8.68 48.70 -10.18
N VAL A 89 -9.64 47.87 -9.76
CA VAL A 89 -10.59 47.19 -10.65
C VAL A 89 -11.42 48.19 -11.45
N LYS A 90 -11.89 49.28 -10.83
CA LYS A 90 -12.63 50.34 -11.53
C LYS A 90 -11.79 50.97 -12.65
N TRP A 91 -10.51 51.21 -12.41
CA TRP A 91 -9.60 51.76 -13.42
C TRP A 91 -9.24 50.75 -14.51
N PHE A 92 -9.00 49.48 -14.16
CA PHE A 92 -8.81 48.41 -15.15
C PHE A 92 -10.03 48.27 -16.05
N ARG A 93 -11.25 48.35 -15.50
CA ARG A 93 -12.50 48.28 -16.27
C ARG A 93 -12.63 49.43 -17.26
N ARG A 94 -12.28 50.65 -16.88
CA ARG A 94 -12.25 51.79 -17.83
C ARG A 94 -11.23 51.56 -18.94
N ALA A 95 -10.01 51.14 -18.60
CA ALA A 95 -8.97 50.87 -19.60
C ALA A 95 -9.40 49.73 -20.55
N ALA A 96 -10.03 48.69 -20.01
CA ALA A 96 -10.53 47.53 -20.76
C ALA A 96 -11.65 47.92 -21.74
N GLN A 97 -12.58 48.78 -21.30
CA GLN A 97 -13.66 49.32 -22.13
C GLN A 97 -13.14 50.18 -23.30
N GLN A 98 -11.98 50.82 -23.14
CA GLN A 98 -11.28 51.52 -24.23
C GLN A 98 -10.52 50.57 -25.18
N GLY A 99 -10.62 49.25 -25.00
CA GLY A 99 -9.95 48.27 -25.84
C GLY A 99 -8.50 47.96 -25.45
N MET A 100 -7.96 48.53 -24.37
CA MET A 100 -6.57 48.30 -23.97
C MET A 100 -6.35 46.85 -23.50
N ALA A 101 -5.59 46.06 -24.26
CA ALA A 101 -5.30 44.65 -23.95
C ALA A 101 -4.80 44.42 -22.50
N ALA A 102 -3.87 45.26 -22.02
CA ALA A 102 -3.37 45.16 -20.64
C ALA A 102 -4.46 45.42 -19.59
N GLY A 103 -5.37 46.37 -19.85
CA GLY A 103 -6.51 46.64 -18.98
C GLY A 103 -7.49 45.47 -18.94
N GLN A 104 -7.77 44.87 -20.10
CA GLN A 104 -8.63 43.68 -20.24
C GLN A 104 -8.03 42.48 -19.48
N TRP A 105 -6.74 42.19 -19.67
CA TRP A 105 -6.04 41.11 -18.97
C TRP A 105 -6.03 41.31 -17.45
N ASN A 106 -5.71 42.52 -16.99
CA ASN A 106 -5.69 42.82 -15.55
C ASN A 106 -7.09 42.70 -14.93
N LEU A 107 -8.12 43.25 -15.58
CA LEU A 107 -9.50 43.10 -15.13
C LEU A 107 -9.90 41.62 -15.06
N ALA A 108 -9.62 40.84 -16.12
CA ALA A 108 -9.93 39.42 -16.18
C ALA A 108 -9.30 38.65 -15.02
N ARG A 109 -8.02 38.92 -14.70
CA ARG A 109 -7.33 38.29 -13.56
C ARG A 109 -7.98 38.62 -12.21
N HIS A 110 -8.38 39.87 -12.00
CA HIS A 110 -9.05 40.26 -10.75
C HIS A 110 -10.44 39.62 -10.60
N LEU A 111 -11.21 39.51 -11.69
CA LEU A 111 -12.48 38.79 -11.72
C LEU A 111 -12.31 37.29 -11.48
N TRP A 112 -11.22 36.69 -11.97
CA TRP A 112 -10.88 35.28 -11.75
C TRP A 112 -10.59 34.97 -10.28
N LEU A 113 -9.77 35.82 -9.65
CA LEU A 113 -9.32 35.63 -8.27
C LEU A 113 -10.34 36.13 -7.23
N GLY A 114 -11.26 37.02 -7.63
CA GLY A 114 -12.14 37.74 -6.70
C GLY A 114 -11.41 38.81 -5.88
N GLU A 115 -10.33 39.38 -6.42
CA GLU A 115 -9.52 40.38 -5.73
C GLU A 115 -10.04 41.80 -6.02
N GLY A 116 -10.65 42.45 -5.02
CA GLY A 116 -11.22 43.79 -5.17
C GLY A 116 -12.54 43.84 -5.96
N VAL A 117 -13.10 42.66 -6.27
CA VAL A 117 -14.38 42.47 -6.96
C VAL A 117 -14.92 41.08 -6.63
N VAL A 118 -16.23 40.88 -6.71
CA VAL A 118 -16.82 39.54 -6.60
C VAL A 118 -16.27 38.67 -7.74
N LYS A 119 -15.87 37.43 -7.41
CA LYS A 119 -15.39 36.47 -8.40
C LYS A 119 -16.47 36.20 -9.44
N ASP A 120 -16.15 36.41 -10.70
CA ASP A 120 -17.04 36.20 -11.84
C ASP A 120 -16.23 35.59 -13.00
N LEU A 121 -16.38 34.28 -13.17
CA LEU A 121 -15.63 33.52 -14.18
C LEU A 121 -16.13 33.80 -15.60
N THR A 122 -17.41 34.14 -15.77
CA THR A 122 -18.02 34.44 -17.06
C THR A 122 -17.48 35.77 -17.58
N GLU A 123 -17.54 36.82 -16.74
CA GLU A 123 -16.99 38.12 -17.11
C GLU A 123 -15.45 38.04 -17.28
N SER A 124 -14.78 37.26 -16.42
CA SER A 124 -13.34 37.00 -16.56
C SER A 124 -13.00 36.36 -17.91
N TYR A 125 -13.76 35.35 -18.34
CA TYR A 125 -13.60 34.69 -19.62
C TYR A 125 -13.75 35.67 -20.79
N GLU A 126 -14.81 36.50 -20.79
CA GLU A 126 -15.04 37.48 -21.86
C GLU A 126 -13.88 38.47 -22.02
N TRP A 127 -13.37 39.02 -20.91
CA TRP A 127 -12.23 39.92 -20.94
C TRP A 127 -10.92 39.21 -21.29
N THR A 128 -10.76 37.96 -20.86
CA THR A 128 -9.62 37.12 -21.26
C THR A 128 -9.62 36.90 -22.76
N ARG A 129 -10.78 36.59 -23.38
CA ARG A 129 -10.91 36.42 -24.83
C ARG A 129 -10.51 37.68 -25.60
N LYS A 130 -11.03 38.84 -25.20
CA LYS A 130 -10.66 40.13 -25.82
C LYS A 130 -9.16 40.44 -25.73
N ALA A 131 -8.52 40.10 -24.61
CA ALA A 131 -7.08 40.28 -24.44
C ALA A 131 -6.27 39.26 -25.27
N ALA A 132 -6.74 38.01 -25.35
CA ALA A 132 -6.11 36.94 -26.11
C ALA A 132 -6.14 37.19 -27.63
N GLU A 133 -7.23 37.75 -28.13
CA GLU A 133 -7.39 38.20 -29.52
C GLU A 133 -6.44 39.36 -29.89
N GLN A 134 -5.91 40.07 -28.89
CA GLN A 134 -4.87 41.09 -29.04
C GLN A 134 -3.45 40.55 -28.78
N ASP A 135 -3.24 39.25 -29.00
CA ASP A 135 -1.96 38.55 -28.87
C ASP A 135 -1.30 38.61 -27.48
N VAL A 136 -2.07 38.82 -26.40
CA VAL A 136 -1.53 38.68 -25.04
C VAL A 136 -1.35 37.20 -24.71
N ALA A 137 -0.12 36.68 -24.80
CA ALA A 137 0.20 35.26 -24.56
C ALA A 137 -0.37 34.70 -23.24
N ALA A 138 -0.28 35.48 -22.14
CA ALA A 138 -0.83 35.08 -20.85
C ALA A 138 -2.36 34.94 -20.86
N ALA A 139 -3.05 35.79 -21.62
CA ALA A 139 -4.49 35.70 -21.82
C ALA A 139 -4.87 34.54 -22.74
N GLN A 140 -4.10 34.29 -23.81
CA GLN A 140 -4.29 33.12 -24.68
C GLN A 140 -4.16 31.80 -23.90
N ASN A 141 -3.13 31.67 -23.06
CA ASN A 141 -3.00 30.50 -22.20
C ASN A 141 -4.12 30.39 -21.18
N ARG A 142 -4.54 31.51 -20.56
CA ARG A 142 -5.68 31.51 -19.63
C ARG A 142 -6.97 31.09 -20.33
N LEU A 143 -7.20 31.59 -21.54
CA LEU A 143 -8.37 31.26 -22.35
C LEU A 143 -8.41 29.77 -22.68
N GLY A 144 -7.27 29.18 -23.04
CA GLY A 144 -7.14 27.74 -23.23
C GLY A 144 -7.50 26.94 -21.96
N ILE A 145 -7.07 27.41 -20.78
CA ILE A 145 -7.47 26.78 -19.50
C ILE A 145 -8.99 26.90 -19.29
N CYS A 146 -9.57 28.08 -19.52
CA CYS A 146 -11.02 28.28 -19.36
C CYS A 146 -11.83 27.32 -20.24
N LEU A 147 -11.44 27.19 -21.51
CA LEU A 147 -12.10 26.32 -22.48
C LEU A 147 -11.88 24.83 -22.16
N SER A 148 -10.72 24.45 -21.65
CA SER A 148 -10.44 23.06 -21.30
C SER A 148 -11.20 22.60 -20.03
N GLU A 149 -11.31 23.49 -19.04
CA GLU A 149 -11.91 23.17 -17.73
C GLU A 149 -13.39 23.61 -17.61
N GLY A 150 -13.95 24.28 -18.63
CA GLY A 150 -15.33 24.80 -18.58
C GLY A 150 -15.52 25.97 -17.61
N LEU A 151 -14.50 26.81 -17.44
CA LEU A 151 -14.51 27.90 -16.45
C LEU A 151 -15.09 29.18 -17.06
N GLY A 152 -16.37 29.43 -16.80
CA GLY A 152 -17.09 30.61 -17.32
C GLY A 152 -17.56 30.48 -18.77
N VAL A 153 -17.37 29.30 -19.38
CA VAL A 153 -17.77 28.95 -20.75
C VAL A 153 -18.01 27.44 -20.83
N GLU A 154 -18.81 26.99 -21.80
CA GLU A 154 -18.89 25.56 -22.14
C GLU A 154 -17.50 25.02 -22.56
N PRO A 155 -17.13 23.80 -22.13
CA PRO A 155 -15.84 23.22 -22.48
C PRO A 155 -15.67 23.04 -24.00
N ASP A 156 -14.51 23.44 -24.52
CA ASP A 156 -14.10 23.20 -25.91
C ASP A 156 -12.58 22.96 -25.96
N GLU A 157 -12.19 21.68 -25.93
CA GLU A 157 -10.78 21.29 -25.91
C GLU A 157 -10.08 21.61 -27.25
N THR A 158 -10.79 21.60 -28.37
CA THR A 158 -10.21 21.88 -29.69
C THR A 158 -9.88 23.37 -29.82
N GLU A 159 -10.78 24.25 -29.38
CA GLU A 159 -10.47 25.68 -29.29
C GLU A 159 -9.34 25.95 -28.29
N ALA A 160 -9.34 25.25 -27.14
CA ALA A 160 -8.29 25.37 -26.14
C ALA A 160 -6.88 25.08 -26.70
N VAL A 161 -6.73 23.98 -27.46
CA VAL A 161 -5.47 23.63 -28.14
C VAL A 161 -5.01 24.74 -29.07
N GLY A 162 -5.92 25.35 -29.83
CA GLY A 162 -5.61 26.48 -30.70
C GLY A 162 -5.02 27.67 -29.95
N TRP A 163 -5.58 28.01 -28.78
CA TRP A 163 -5.07 29.10 -27.95
C TRP A 163 -3.77 28.78 -27.23
N PHE A 164 -3.61 27.55 -26.73
CA PHE A 164 -2.32 27.11 -26.18
C PHE A 164 -1.22 27.16 -27.22
N ARG A 165 -1.50 26.79 -28.49
CA ARG A 165 -0.55 26.88 -29.60
C ARG A 165 -0.09 28.30 -29.86
N LYS A 166 -1.01 29.25 -30.00
CA LYS A 166 -0.66 30.67 -30.16
C LYS A 166 0.21 31.20 -29.02
N ALA A 167 -0.09 30.84 -27.77
CA ALA A 167 0.69 31.26 -26.61
C ALA A 167 2.08 30.57 -26.55
N ALA A 168 2.15 29.29 -26.92
CA ALA A 168 3.39 28.51 -26.95
C ALA A 168 4.36 29.00 -28.03
N GLU A 169 3.85 29.39 -29.20
CA GLU A 169 4.62 30.01 -30.30
C GLU A 169 5.26 31.35 -29.88
N GLN A 170 4.63 32.06 -28.93
CA GLN A 170 5.20 33.25 -28.29
C GLN A 170 6.23 32.94 -27.19
N GLY A 171 6.56 31.66 -26.98
CA GLY A 171 7.54 31.22 -25.99
C GLY A 171 7.02 31.16 -24.56
N LEU A 172 5.70 31.21 -24.33
CA LEU A 172 5.15 31.09 -22.99
C LEU A 172 5.29 29.65 -22.47
N THR A 173 6.20 29.44 -21.52
CA THR A 173 6.49 28.14 -20.89
C THR A 173 5.24 27.38 -20.43
N ALA A 174 4.31 28.05 -19.75
CA ALA A 174 3.08 27.42 -19.27
C ALA A 174 2.19 26.90 -20.42
N ALA A 175 2.16 27.62 -21.54
CA ALA A 175 1.41 27.20 -22.72
C ALA A 175 2.10 26.04 -23.45
N GLN A 176 3.42 26.04 -23.53
CA GLN A 176 4.19 24.90 -24.07
C GLN A 176 3.89 23.61 -23.29
N HIS A 177 3.87 23.70 -21.94
CA HIS A 177 3.46 22.58 -21.11
C HIS A 177 2.01 22.16 -21.38
N ASN A 178 1.06 23.10 -21.31
CA ASN A 178 -0.35 22.79 -21.51
C ASN A 178 -0.62 22.14 -22.86
N LEU A 179 -0.07 22.70 -23.94
CA LEU A 179 -0.15 22.14 -25.28
C LEU A 179 0.51 20.76 -25.36
N GLY A 180 1.70 20.60 -24.79
CA GLY A 180 2.42 19.33 -24.80
C GLY A 180 1.61 18.20 -24.16
N ILE A 181 0.97 18.45 -23.02
CA ILE A 181 0.09 17.47 -22.38
C ILE A 181 -1.13 17.11 -23.26
N ARG A 182 -1.71 18.07 -23.99
CA ARG A 182 -2.84 17.79 -24.89
C ARG A 182 -2.41 16.95 -26.09
N LEU A 183 -1.28 17.29 -26.70
CA LEU A 183 -0.72 16.55 -27.83
C LEU A 183 -0.26 15.15 -27.42
N ARG A 184 0.28 14.96 -26.21
CA ARG A 184 0.65 13.65 -25.66
C ARG A 184 -0.54 12.69 -25.63
N HIS A 185 -1.69 13.15 -25.15
CA HIS A 185 -2.88 12.32 -24.93
C HIS A 185 -3.95 12.44 -26.02
N GLY A 186 -3.73 13.24 -27.07
CA GLY A 186 -4.73 13.47 -28.13
C GLY A 186 -6.02 14.15 -27.63
N ARG A 187 -5.91 15.07 -26.65
CA ARG A 187 -7.08 15.81 -26.11
C ARG A 187 -7.35 17.05 -26.96
N GLY A 188 -8.51 17.09 -27.63
CA GLY A 188 -8.91 18.20 -28.50
C GLY A 188 -8.16 18.27 -29.84
N THR A 189 -7.25 17.34 -30.10
CA THR A 189 -6.40 17.23 -31.31
C THR A 189 -5.92 15.79 -31.49
N ALA A 190 -5.40 15.44 -32.66
CA ALA A 190 -4.70 14.16 -32.83
C ALA A 190 -3.49 14.08 -31.89
N ALA A 191 -3.17 12.86 -31.43
CA ALA A 191 -1.99 12.64 -30.60
C ALA A 191 -0.71 12.82 -31.44
N GLU A 192 0.20 13.65 -30.94
CA GLU A 192 1.49 13.97 -31.57
C GLU A 192 2.59 13.91 -30.49
N PRO A 193 2.98 12.70 -30.03
CA PRO A 193 3.86 12.54 -28.88
C PRO A 193 5.27 13.09 -29.12
N ASP A 194 5.78 13.07 -30.35
CA ASP A 194 7.09 13.67 -30.68
C ASP A 194 7.06 15.20 -30.46
N VAL A 195 6.02 15.86 -30.98
CA VAL A 195 5.80 17.32 -30.83
C VAL A 195 5.55 17.67 -29.36
N ALA A 196 4.79 16.85 -28.66
CA ALA A 196 4.56 16.99 -27.22
C ALA A 196 5.87 16.95 -26.43
N ARG A 197 6.74 16.00 -26.74
CA ARG A 197 8.04 15.83 -26.10
C ARG A 197 8.92 17.05 -26.31
N ASP A 198 8.98 17.57 -27.54
CA ASP A 198 9.76 18.77 -27.86
C ASP A 198 9.29 20.00 -27.09
N LEU A 199 7.97 20.24 -27.04
CA LEU A 199 7.39 21.34 -26.28
C LEU A 199 7.65 21.22 -24.78
N LEU A 200 7.47 20.01 -24.22
CA LEU A 200 7.74 19.75 -22.81
C LEU A 200 9.23 19.86 -22.49
N GLN A 201 10.11 19.49 -23.42
CA GLN A 201 11.55 19.68 -23.26
C GLN A 201 11.94 21.16 -23.27
N GLN A 202 11.34 21.98 -24.13
CA GLN A 202 11.55 23.43 -24.11
C GLN A 202 11.10 24.03 -22.77
N ALA A 203 9.88 23.69 -22.32
CA ALA A 203 9.35 24.17 -21.05
C ALA A 203 10.20 23.70 -19.85
N ALA A 204 10.59 22.42 -19.82
CA ALA A 204 11.39 21.83 -18.75
C ALA A 204 12.78 22.48 -18.60
N LYS A 205 13.41 22.87 -19.72
CA LYS A 205 14.70 23.58 -19.74
C LYS A 205 14.63 24.97 -19.11
N THR A 206 13.45 25.60 -19.06
CA THR A 206 13.26 26.89 -18.37
C THR A 206 13.17 26.76 -16.84
N GLY A 207 13.18 25.53 -16.31
CA GLY A 207 12.99 25.25 -14.89
C GLY A 207 11.56 24.91 -14.50
N PHE A 208 10.59 24.89 -15.42
CA PHE A 208 9.20 24.63 -15.07
C PHE A 208 8.97 23.20 -14.59
N SER A 209 8.73 23.03 -13.28
CA SER A 209 8.66 21.72 -12.60
C SER A 209 7.60 20.78 -13.18
N GLU A 210 6.42 21.29 -13.52
CA GLU A 210 5.34 20.51 -14.15
C GLU A 210 5.77 19.93 -15.51
N ALA A 211 6.50 20.70 -16.32
CA ALA A 211 7.04 20.19 -17.57
C ALA A 211 8.19 19.20 -17.37
N GLN A 212 9.03 19.40 -16.35
CA GLN A 212 10.07 18.45 -15.98
C GLN A 212 9.47 17.10 -15.55
N PHE A 213 8.42 17.12 -14.72
CA PHE A 213 7.69 15.93 -14.32
C PHE A 213 7.06 15.21 -15.52
N ALA A 214 6.30 15.93 -16.36
CA ALA A 214 5.66 15.35 -17.54
C ALA A 214 6.67 14.77 -18.54
N LEU A 215 7.81 15.45 -18.74
CA LEU A 215 8.88 14.93 -19.58
C LEU A 215 9.54 13.69 -18.97
N ALA A 216 9.66 13.61 -17.65
CA ALA A 216 10.17 12.43 -16.96
C ALA A 216 9.26 11.21 -17.21
N GLU A 217 7.94 11.39 -17.15
CA GLU A 217 6.97 10.35 -17.48
C GLU A 217 7.10 9.89 -18.94
N MET A 218 7.20 10.83 -19.89
CA MET A 218 7.37 10.48 -21.31
C MET A 218 8.68 9.72 -21.57
N CYS A 219 9.78 10.09 -20.89
CA CYS A 219 11.03 9.33 -20.95
C CYS A 219 10.89 7.90 -20.39
N ALA A 220 10.21 7.75 -19.25
CA ALA A 220 9.97 6.45 -18.63
C ALA A 220 9.01 5.58 -19.45
N ALA A 221 8.08 6.17 -20.19
CA ALA A 221 7.15 5.44 -21.05
C ALA A 221 7.68 5.16 -22.47
N GLY A 222 8.75 5.86 -22.90
CA GLY A 222 9.19 5.83 -24.29
C GLY A 222 8.20 6.52 -25.24
N GLU A 223 7.51 7.56 -24.76
CA GLU A 223 6.57 8.33 -25.57
C GLU A 223 7.30 9.44 -26.33
N GLY A 224 7.10 9.48 -27.65
CA GLY A 224 7.70 10.49 -28.53
C GLY A 224 9.21 10.33 -28.74
N GLY A 225 9.74 9.13 -28.51
CA GLY A 225 11.17 8.81 -28.59
C GLY A 225 11.49 7.49 -27.87
N ASP A 226 12.78 7.19 -27.71
CA ASP A 226 13.19 5.95 -27.04
C ASP A 226 12.91 5.99 -25.53
N HIS A 227 12.62 4.81 -24.97
CA HIS A 227 12.52 4.58 -23.54
C HIS A 227 13.89 4.84 -22.87
N ASP A 228 13.92 5.77 -21.91
CA ASP A 228 15.15 6.18 -21.20
C ASP A 228 14.86 6.44 -19.72
N GLU A 229 15.06 5.40 -18.92
CA GLU A 229 14.90 5.46 -17.46
C GLU A 229 15.92 6.41 -16.80
N GLY A 230 17.12 6.57 -17.39
CA GLY A 230 18.14 7.47 -16.88
C GLY A 230 17.73 8.93 -17.05
N ALA A 231 17.19 9.29 -18.21
CA ALA A 231 16.62 10.62 -18.44
C ALA A 231 15.40 10.88 -17.56
N ALA A 232 14.53 9.88 -17.39
CA ALA A 232 13.38 10.00 -16.49
C ALA A 232 13.82 10.34 -15.06
N SER A 233 14.75 9.58 -14.48
CA SER A 233 15.26 9.83 -13.13
C SER A 233 15.91 11.22 -12.97
N ARG A 234 16.66 11.68 -13.97
CA ARG A 234 17.25 13.04 -13.97
C ARG A 234 16.18 14.14 -13.99
N TRP A 235 15.10 13.97 -14.76
CA TRP A 235 14.02 14.96 -14.82
C TRP A 235 13.13 14.93 -13.58
N TYR A 236 12.81 13.75 -13.05
CA TYR A 236 12.12 13.63 -11.76
C TYR A 236 12.91 14.32 -10.65
N ARG A 237 14.23 14.16 -10.60
CA ARG A 237 15.09 14.86 -9.63
C ARG A 237 14.98 16.37 -9.73
N LYS A 238 15.07 16.94 -10.94
CA LYS A 238 14.93 18.40 -11.11
C LYS A 238 13.56 18.92 -10.68
N ALA A 239 12.49 18.17 -10.94
CA ALA A 239 11.15 18.54 -10.50
C ALA A 239 11.00 18.40 -8.97
N ALA A 240 11.53 17.33 -8.39
CA ALA A 240 11.50 17.02 -6.96
C ALA A 240 12.25 18.06 -6.12
N GLU A 241 13.42 18.51 -6.59
CA GLU A 241 14.23 19.59 -6.00
C GLU A 241 13.48 20.92 -5.93
N GLN A 242 12.47 21.12 -6.78
CA GLN A 242 11.60 22.30 -6.79
C GLN A 242 10.33 22.13 -5.96
N GLY A 243 10.19 21.02 -5.23
CA GLY A 243 9.03 20.74 -4.37
C GLY A 243 7.88 20.00 -5.07
N HIS A 244 8.04 19.54 -6.31
CA HIS A 244 6.98 18.82 -7.01
C HIS A 244 6.67 17.48 -6.33
N VAL A 245 5.53 17.40 -5.64
CA VAL A 245 5.15 16.29 -4.75
C VAL A 245 5.18 14.93 -5.43
N THR A 246 4.53 14.79 -6.60
CA THR A 246 4.50 13.52 -7.34
C THR A 246 5.88 13.11 -7.85
N ALA A 247 6.71 14.07 -8.26
CA ALA A 247 8.08 13.80 -8.70
C ALA A 247 8.95 13.31 -7.54
N GLN A 248 8.78 13.85 -6.33
CA GLN A 248 9.46 13.37 -5.13
C GLN A 248 9.11 11.91 -4.83
N ASN A 249 7.81 11.56 -4.86
CA ASN A 249 7.36 10.16 -4.69
C ASN A 249 7.94 9.23 -5.78
N ASN A 250 7.84 9.64 -7.05
CA ASN A 250 8.30 8.80 -8.16
C ASN A 250 9.82 8.66 -8.19
N LEU A 251 10.57 9.70 -7.83
CA LEU A 251 12.02 9.60 -7.67
C LEU A 251 12.40 8.63 -6.56
N ALA A 252 11.72 8.70 -5.42
CA ALA A 252 11.96 7.77 -4.31
C ALA A 252 11.74 6.31 -4.71
N LEU A 253 10.64 6.02 -5.41
CA LEU A 253 10.37 4.68 -5.92
C LEU A 253 11.49 4.19 -6.85
N ARG A 254 11.95 5.06 -7.76
CA ARG A 254 13.03 4.72 -8.70
C ARG A 254 14.38 4.48 -8.02
N LEU A 255 14.65 5.17 -6.91
CA LEU A 255 15.84 4.97 -6.08
C LEU A 255 15.76 3.66 -5.27
N ILE A 256 14.58 3.17 -4.91
CA ILE A 256 14.41 1.85 -4.28
C ILE A 256 14.58 0.73 -5.31
N GLU A 257 13.92 0.86 -6.47
CA GLU A 257 13.87 -0.18 -7.49
C GLU A 257 15.03 -0.13 -8.49
N ALA A 258 15.99 0.80 -8.31
CA ALA A 258 17.13 1.01 -9.19
C ALA A 258 16.75 1.30 -10.67
N ARG A 259 15.62 1.97 -10.92
CA ARG A 259 15.15 2.31 -12.28
C ARG A 259 15.88 3.53 -12.82
N GLY A 260 16.86 3.30 -13.70
CA GLY A 260 17.64 4.38 -14.33
C GLY A 260 18.49 5.20 -13.36
N THR A 261 18.78 4.63 -12.18
CA THR A 261 19.63 5.22 -11.13
C THR A 261 20.26 4.09 -10.31
N THR A 262 21.33 4.38 -9.60
CA THR A 262 21.84 3.46 -8.58
C THR A 262 20.87 3.41 -7.40
N PRO A 263 20.65 2.23 -6.79
CA PRO A 263 19.81 2.15 -5.60
C PRO A 263 20.36 3.00 -4.47
N ASP A 264 19.51 3.83 -3.86
CA ASP A 264 19.82 4.63 -2.67
C ASP A 264 18.58 4.74 -1.77
N PRO A 265 18.37 3.76 -0.89
CA PRO A 265 17.22 3.76 0.03
C PRO A 265 17.21 4.95 0.98
N VAL A 266 18.38 5.47 1.37
CA VAL A 266 18.47 6.61 2.29
C VAL A 266 17.98 7.88 1.60
N GLU A 267 18.40 8.12 0.36
CA GLU A 267 17.88 9.22 -0.46
C GLU A 267 16.37 9.03 -0.75
N ALA A 268 15.93 7.81 -1.06
CA ALA A 268 14.53 7.51 -1.31
C ALA A 268 13.64 7.87 -0.11
N ILE A 269 14.04 7.48 1.11
CA ILE A 269 13.29 7.78 2.33
C ILE A 269 13.21 9.28 2.59
N ARG A 270 14.26 10.05 2.26
CA ARG A 270 14.19 11.52 2.31
C ARG A 270 13.16 12.09 1.34
N TRP A 271 13.11 11.58 0.11
CA TRP A 271 12.15 12.03 -0.89
C TRP A 271 10.72 11.62 -0.58
N TYR A 272 10.49 10.39 -0.09
CA TYR A 272 9.20 10.00 0.45
C TYR A 272 8.79 10.89 1.63
N GLY A 273 9.71 11.21 2.56
CA GLY A 273 9.47 12.16 3.65
C GLY A 273 9.04 13.54 3.17
N ALA A 274 9.73 14.10 2.17
CA ALA A 274 9.38 15.40 1.59
C ALA A 274 7.99 15.42 0.93
N ALA A 275 7.63 14.34 0.22
CA ALA A 275 6.31 14.21 -0.40
C ALA A 275 5.21 13.95 0.66
N ALA A 276 5.50 13.11 1.66
CA ALA A 276 4.57 12.71 2.71
C ALA A 276 4.18 13.90 3.60
N GLN A 277 5.12 14.80 3.92
CA GLN A 277 4.87 16.04 4.65
C GLN A 277 3.93 17.00 3.90
N GLN A 278 3.85 16.89 2.57
CA GLN A 278 2.95 17.67 1.72
C GLN A 278 1.58 16.98 1.49
N GLY A 279 1.32 15.87 2.18
CA GLY A 279 0.05 15.15 2.10
C GLY A 279 -0.03 14.10 0.99
N CYS A 280 1.09 13.71 0.38
CA CYS A 280 1.11 12.65 -0.63
C CYS A 280 0.84 11.28 -0.01
N VAL A 281 -0.39 10.79 -0.14
CA VAL A 281 -0.84 9.51 0.46
C VAL A 281 0.03 8.31 0.03
N PRO A 282 0.37 8.12 -1.27
CA PRO A 282 1.29 7.04 -1.66
C PRO A 282 2.66 7.15 -0.99
N ALA A 283 3.20 8.36 -0.83
CA ALA A 283 4.49 8.55 -0.16
C ALA A 283 4.41 8.29 1.34
N GLN A 284 3.31 8.66 2.00
CA GLN A 284 3.06 8.33 3.42
C GLN A 284 3.02 6.81 3.63
N TYR A 285 2.31 6.08 2.76
CA TYR A 285 2.29 4.63 2.77
C TYR A 285 3.69 4.02 2.58
N ASN A 286 4.38 4.41 1.49
CA ASN A 286 5.69 3.85 1.16
C ASN A 286 6.73 4.16 2.25
N LEU A 287 6.76 5.38 2.76
CA LEU A 287 7.62 5.77 3.88
C LEU A 287 7.33 4.92 5.12
N GLY A 288 6.04 4.81 5.46
CA GLY A 288 5.59 4.05 6.62
C GLY A 288 6.04 2.60 6.55
N ARG A 289 5.80 1.93 5.41
CA ARG A 289 6.18 0.54 5.16
C ARG A 289 7.70 0.32 5.30
N HIS A 290 8.51 1.10 4.60
CA HIS A 290 9.97 0.94 4.64
C HIS A 290 10.56 1.17 6.05
N LEU A 291 9.97 2.08 6.84
CA LEU A 291 10.41 2.30 8.23
C LEU A 291 10.02 1.14 9.15
N VAL A 292 8.87 0.51 8.94
CA VAL A 292 8.45 -0.68 9.70
C VAL A 292 9.32 -1.88 9.37
N GLU A 293 9.62 -2.10 8.09
CA GLU A 293 10.38 -3.28 7.63
C GLU A 293 11.89 -3.14 7.85
N GLY A 294 12.41 -1.90 7.92
CA GLY A 294 13.85 -1.66 7.99
C GLY A 294 14.58 -1.85 6.64
N ASP A 295 13.84 -1.70 5.53
CA ASP A 295 14.34 -1.91 4.18
C ASP A 295 15.27 -0.77 3.74
N GLY A 296 16.59 -0.99 3.88
CA GLY A 296 17.62 -0.04 3.46
C GLY A 296 17.83 1.15 4.40
N VAL A 297 17.06 1.24 5.49
CA VAL A 297 17.21 2.18 6.60
C VAL A 297 16.95 1.46 7.93
N PRO A 298 17.51 1.91 9.07
CA PRO A 298 17.21 1.30 10.36
C PRO A 298 15.70 1.29 10.66
N MET A 299 15.21 0.14 11.14
CA MET A 299 13.81 -0.02 11.54
C MET A 299 13.38 1.05 12.54
N ASN A 300 12.21 1.64 12.31
CA ASN A 300 11.57 2.59 13.19
C ASN A 300 10.04 2.42 13.10
N ALA A 301 9.53 1.45 13.84
CA ALA A 301 8.12 1.08 13.83
C ALA A 301 7.20 2.22 14.29
N GLU A 302 7.60 3.04 15.28
CA GLU A 302 6.79 4.17 15.76
C GLU A 302 6.58 5.22 14.66
N MET A 303 7.66 5.65 14.00
CA MET A 303 7.58 6.60 12.88
C MET A 303 6.88 5.97 11.67
N GLY A 304 7.13 4.68 11.42
CA GLY A 304 6.46 3.93 10.37
C GLY A 304 4.94 3.90 10.57
N ALA A 305 4.49 3.54 11.76
CA ALA A 305 3.07 3.53 12.16
C ALA A 305 2.43 4.92 12.06
N HIS A 306 3.17 5.99 12.39
CA HIS A 306 2.69 7.36 12.24
C HIS A 306 2.32 7.68 10.78
N TRP A 307 3.22 7.39 9.84
CA TRP A 307 2.97 7.65 8.42
C TRP A 307 1.91 6.72 7.83
N LEU A 308 1.93 5.43 8.19
CA LEU A 308 0.88 4.48 7.81
C LEU A 308 -0.49 4.95 8.31
N ARG A 309 -0.59 5.49 9.53
CA ARG A 309 -1.83 6.03 10.09
C ARG A 309 -2.36 7.22 9.29
N LEU A 310 -1.50 8.14 8.84
CA LEU A 310 -1.94 9.25 7.99
C LEU A 310 -2.51 8.75 6.65
N ALA A 311 -1.81 7.83 5.98
CA ALA A 311 -2.29 7.23 4.74
C ALA A 311 -3.59 6.41 4.93
N ALA A 312 -3.67 5.66 6.03
CA ALA A 312 -4.82 4.82 6.37
C ALA A 312 -6.08 5.65 6.66
N VAL A 313 -5.94 6.78 7.38
CA VAL A 313 -7.01 7.76 7.61
C VAL A 313 -7.47 8.42 6.31
N ALA A 314 -6.56 8.63 5.35
CA ALA A 314 -6.89 9.12 4.01
C ALA A 314 -7.55 8.06 3.10
N GLY A 315 -7.79 6.84 3.60
CA GLY A 315 -8.49 5.78 2.88
C GLY A 315 -7.59 4.83 2.08
N HIS A 316 -6.27 4.87 2.26
CA HIS A 316 -5.35 3.97 1.54
C HIS A 316 -5.42 2.54 2.09
N THR A 317 -6.07 1.63 1.36
CA THR A 317 -6.35 0.24 1.81
C THR A 317 -5.11 -0.54 2.24
N GLU A 318 -4.02 -0.50 1.47
CA GLU A 318 -2.77 -1.19 1.84
C GLU A 318 -2.14 -0.59 3.10
N ALA A 319 -2.32 0.72 3.34
CA ALA A 319 -1.79 1.33 4.56
C ALA A 319 -2.62 0.95 5.78
N GLN A 320 -3.94 0.78 5.63
CA GLN A 320 -4.81 0.25 6.67
C GLN A 320 -4.40 -1.17 7.05
N TYR A 321 -4.14 -2.04 6.06
CA TYR A 321 -3.66 -3.41 6.31
C TYR A 321 -2.30 -3.44 6.99
N CYS A 322 -1.30 -2.72 6.46
CA CYS A 322 0.03 -2.67 7.09
C CYS A 322 -0.03 -2.11 8.51
N LEU A 323 -0.83 -1.05 8.74
CA LEU A 323 -0.98 -0.48 10.08
C LEU A 323 -1.63 -1.46 11.06
N ALA A 324 -2.60 -2.25 10.59
CA ALA A 324 -3.21 -3.31 11.39
C ALA A 324 -2.15 -4.34 11.81
N GLY A 325 -1.31 -4.79 10.87
CA GLY A 325 -0.20 -5.69 11.15
C GLY A 325 0.81 -5.13 12.16
N VAL A 326 1.04 -3.81 12.15
CA VAL A 326 1.92 -3.16 13.15
C VAL A 326 1.32 -3.20 14.57
N TYR A 327 0.00 -3.09 14.71
CA TYR A 327 -0.68 -3.22 16.00
C TYR A 327 -0.82 -4.67 16.46
N ASP A 328 -0.98 -5.59 15.51
CA ASP A 328 -1.12 -7.02 15.72
C ASP A 328 0.21 -7.66 16.16
N ASP A 329 1.32 -7.23 15.54
CA ASP A 329 2.66 -7.53 15.99
C ASP A 329 2.99 -6.69 17.24
N GLY A 330 2.56 -7.20 18.39
CA GLY A 330 2.78 -6.57 19.69
C GLY A 330 4.25 -6.39 20.09
N THR A 331 5.21 -6.85 19.26
CA THR A 331 6.65 -6.58 19.47
C THR A 331 7.11 -5.30 18.79
N LEU A 332 6.51 -4.89 17.67
CA LEU A 332 6.96 -3.72 16.89
C LEU A 332 6.79 -2.40 17.65
N LEU A 333 5.65 -2.24 18.32
CA LEU A 333 5.37 -1.08 19.17
C LEU A 333 5.62 -1.36 20.66
N GLY A 334 6.05 -2.58 21.01
CA GLY A 334 6.19 -3.02 22.40
C GLY A 334 4.86 -3.02 23.18
N ASP A 335 3.72 -3.09 22.49
CA ASP A 335 2.37 -3.06 23.06
C ASP A 335 1.54 -4.23 22.52
N SER A 336 1.40 -5.27 23.33
CA SER A 336 0.55 -6.44 23.06
C SER A 336 -0.77 -6.40 23.84
N SER A 337 -1.19 -5.21 24.29
CA SER A 337 -2.43 -5.06 25.04
C SER A 337 -3.67 -5.36 24.20
N GLU A 338 -4.78 -5.72 24.86
CA GLU A 338 -6.10 -5.87 24.22
C GLU A 338 -6.51 -4.60 23.45
N LYS A 339 -6.06 -3.43 23.89
CA LYS A 339 -6.29 -2.16 23.19
C LYS A 339 -5.57 -2.11 21.85
N ALA A 340 -4.32 -2.56 21.78
CA ALA A 340 -3.57 -2.64 20.53
C ALA A 340 -4.22 -3.65 19.56
N GLN A 341 -4.60 -4.82 20.06
CA GLN A 341 -5.34 -5.82 19.28
C GLN A 341 -6.69 -5.27 18.76
N GLY A 342 -7.40 -4.49 19.59
CA GLY A 342 -8.63 -3.81 19.17
C GLY A 342 -8.40 -2.73 18.10
N GLU A 343 -7.24 -2.07 18.08
CA GLU A 343 -6.86 -1.17 16.97
C GLU A 343 -6.49 -1.95 15.71
N ALA A 344 -5.76 -3.08 15.85
CA ALA A 344 -5.45 -3.98 14.73
C ALA A 344 -6.74 -4.44 14.04
N TYR A 345 -7.70 -4.97 14.80
CA TYR A 345 -8.99 -5.41 14.28
C TYR A 345 -9.73 -4.29 13.53
N LYS A 346 -9.79 -3.07 14.08
CA LYS A 346 -10.46 -1.94 13.40
C LYS A 346 -9.82 -1.61 12.06
N TRP A 347 -8.49 -1.65 11.96
CA TRP A 347 -7.77 -1.36 10.72
C TRP A 347 -7.85 -2.50 9.72
N TYR A 348 -7.74 -3.77 10.17
CA TYR A 348 -8.01 -4.93 9.32
C TYR A 348 -9.42 -4.86 8.74
N ARG A 349 -10.43 -4.52 9.55
CA ARG A 349 -11.81 -4.37 9.08
C ARG A 349 -11.95 -3.33 7.99
N LYS A 350 -11.38 -2.13 8.16
CA LYS A 350 -11.41 -1.09 7.11
C LYS A 350 -10.73 -1.54 5.83
N ALA A 351 -9.57 -2.20 5.94
CA ALA A 351 -8.86 -2.72 4.78
C ALA A 351 -9.67 -3.82 4.08
N ALA A 352 -10.34 -4.68 4.84
CA ALA A 352 -11.19 -5.76 4.34
C ALA A 352 -12.43 -5.21 3.59
N GLU A 353 -13.07 -4.17 4.15
CA GLU A 353 -14.15 -3.41 3.50
C GLU A 353 -13.66 -2.71 2.21
N GLY A 354 -12.38 -2.31 2.18
CA GLY A 354 -11.70 -1.81 0.99
C GLY A 354 -11.24 -2.88 -0.01
N GLY A 355 -11.58 -4.16 0.21
CA GLY A 355 -11.31 -5.27 -0.72
C GLY A 355 -9.98 -5.98 -0.53
N LYS A 356 -9.19 -5.69 0.53
CA LYS A 356 -7.93 -6.38 0.79
C LYS A 356 -8.19 -7.81 1.30
N VAL A 357 -7.86 -8.81 0.48
CA VAL A 357 -8.16 -10.22 0.73
C VAL A 357 -7.50 -10.75 2.01
N GLU A 358 -6.24 -10.39 2.25
CA GLU A 358 -5.51 -10.78 3.45
C GLU A 358 -6.14 -10.18 4.71
N ALA A 359 -6.69 -8.97 4.60
CA ALA A 359 -7.42 -8.33 5.69
C ALA A 359 -8.77 -8.99 5.94
N GLN A 360 -9.49 -9.42 4.88
CA GLN A 360 -10.74 -10.19 5.01
C GLN A 360 -10.49 -11.49 5.79
N PHE A 361 -9.41 -12.21 5.46
CA PHE A 361 -8.99 -13.38 6.22
C PHE A 361 -8.64 -13.05 7.67
N ALA A 362 -7.88 -11.97 7.92
CA ALA A 362 -7.51 -11.56 9.27
C ALA A 362 -8.74 -11.20 10.13
N VAL A 363 -9.71 -10.48 9.57
CA VAL A 363 -10.99 -10.19 10.24
C VAL A 363 -11.76 -11.46 10.57
N ALA A 364 -11.79 -12.42 9.64
CA ALA A 364 -12.47 -13.69 9.86
C ALA A 364 -11.84 -14.48 11.02
N VAL A 365 -10.50 -14.57 11.06
CA VAL A 365 -9.77 -15.21 12.17
C VAL A 365 -10.04 -14.49 13.49
N ALA A 366 -10.00 -13.15 13.48
CA ALA A 366 -10.24 -12.35 14.67
C ALA A 366 -11.64 -12.58 15.25
N LEU A 367 -12.66 -12.61 14.40
CA LEU A 367 -14.05 -12.92 14.81
C LEU A 367 -14.20 -14.38 15.28
N GLU A 368 -13.53 -15.34 14.65
CA GLU A 368 -13.60 -16.74 15.03
C GLU A 368 -13.01 -17.01 16.43
N ARG A 369 -11.96 -16.27 16.79
CA ARG A 369 -11.17 -16.48 18.02
C ARG A 369 -11.41 -15.44 19.11
N GLY A 370 -12.05 -14.32 18.79
CA GLY A 370 -12.18 -13.16 19.68
C GLY A 370 -10.90 -12.36 19.86
N GLU A 371 -10.05 -12.27 18.83
CA GLU A 371 -8.80 -11.50 18.89
C GLU A 371 -9.11 -10.01 18.61
N GLY A 372 -8.99 -9.15 19.63
CA GLY A 372 -9.29 -7.72 19.51
C GLY A 372 -10.77 -7.35 19.34
N CYS A 373 -11.68 -8.33 19.40
CA CYS A 373 -13.13 -8.17 19.28
C CYS A 373 -13.86 -9.30 20.03
N GLU A 374 -15.18 -9.17 20.22
CA GLU A 374 -15.99 -10.27 20.75
C GLU A 374 -16.07 -11.43 19.73
N PRO A 375 -15.93 -12.70 20.15
CA PRO A 375 -16.08 -13.83 19.26
C PRO A 375 -17.45 -13.84 18.56
N ASP A 376 -17.43 -13.95 17.23
CA ASP A 376 -18.60 -14.00 16.38
C ASP A 376 -18.34 -14.94 15.19
N PRO A 377 -18.42 -16.27 15.42
CA PRO A 377 -18.14 -17.24 14.38
C PRO A 377 -19.18 -17.23 13.24
N GLU A 378 -20.35 -16.63 13.43
CA GLU A 378 -21.35 -16.49 12.36
C GLU A 378 -20.87 -15.46 11.33
N HIS A 379 -20.49 -14.26 11.78
CA HIS A 379 -19.94 -13.25 10.87
C HIS A 379 -18.53 -13.58 10.37
N ALA A 380 -17.77 -14.42 11.07
CA ALA A 380 -16.50 -14.94 10.58
C ALA A 380 -16.68 -15.71 9.26
N ILE A 381 -17.80 -16.42 9.09
CA ILE A 381 -18.10 -17.19 7.87
C ILE A 381 -18.26 -16.27 6.66
N ASP A 382 -18.90 -15.11 6.82
CA ASP A 382 -19.08 -14.14 5.73
C ASP A 382 -17.72 -13.63 5.23
N TRP A 383 -16.83 -13.24 6.16
CA TRP A 383 -15.49 -12.76 5.82
C TRP A 383 -14.59 -13.86 5.25
N TYR A 384 -14.66 -15.08 5.80
CA TYR A 384 -13.96 -16.21 5.23
C TYR A 384 -14.46 -16.53 3.82
N THR A 385 -15.78 -16.47 3.59
CA THR A 385 -16.38 -16.70 2.27
C THR A 385 -15.84 -15.68 1.26
N LEU A 386 -15.86 -14.40 1.62
CA LEU A 386 -15.36 -13.34 0.76
C LEU A 386 -13.87 -13.51 0.41
N ALA A 387 -13.03 -13.85 1.41
CA ALA A 387 -11.61 -14.12 1.17
C ALA A 387 -11.41 -15.38 0.31
N ALA A 388 -12.20 -16.44 0.55
CA ALA A 388 -12.14 -17.71 -0.18
C ALA A 388 -12.57 -17.57 -1.65
N GLU A 389 -13.61 -16.78 -1.93
CA GLU A 389 -14.09 -16.46 -3.28
C GLU A 389 -13.05 -15.65 -4.08
N ASN A 390 -12.23 -14.85 -3.39
CA ASN A 390 -11.07 -14.17 -3.97
C ASN A 390 -9.80 -15.04 -4.01
N GLY A 391 -9.92 -16.35 -3.76
CA GLY A 391 -8.85 -17.33 -3.94
C GLY A 391 -7.94 -17.56 -2.74
N HIS A 392 -8.23 -16.98 -1.56
CA HIS A 392 -7.35 -17.14 -0.39
C HIS A 392 -7.36 -18.59 0.14
N ALA A 393 -6.30 -19.34 -0.14
CA ALA A 393 -6.22 -20.79 0.12
C ALA A 393 -6.43 -21.17 1.60
N THR A 394 -5.86 -20.42 2.54
CA THR A 394 -6.05 -20.67 3.99
C THR A 394 -7.48 -20.32 4.44
N ALA A 395 -8.14 -19.36 3.77
CA ALA A 395 -9.53 -19.02 4.09
C ALA A 395 -10.44 -20.16 3.65
N GLN A 396 -10.24 -20.68 2.43
CA GLN A 396 -10.92 -21.88 1.91
C GLN A 396 -10.73 -23.08 2.85
N PHE A 397 -9.51 -23.32 3.35
CA PHE A 397 -9.30 -24.39 4.33
C PHE A 397 -10.07 -24.14 5.64
N ASN A 398 -9.97 -22.94 6.23
CA ASN A 398 -10.58 -22.64 7.52
C ASN A 398 -12.12 -22.70 7.45
N ILE A 399 -12.73 -22.13 6.42
CA ILE A 399 -14.19 -22.21 6.26
C ILE A 399 -14.67 -23.64 6.03
N GLY A 400 -13.89 -24.46 5.32
CA GLY A 400 -14.17 -25.90 5.19
C GLY A 400 -14.18 -26.61 6.55
N VAL A 401 -13.24 -26.25 7.45
CA VAL A 401 -13.24 -26.78 8.83
C VAL A 401 -14.47 -26.31 9.61
N LEU A 402 -14.87 -25.05 9.49
CA LEU A 402 -16.04 -24.52 10.19
C LEU A 402 -17.34 -25.21 9.76
N TYR A 403 -17.54 -25.42 8.45
CA TYR A 403 -18.68 -26.21 7.94
C TYR A 403 -18.63 -27.67 8.39
N LEU A 404 -17.45 -28.29 8.48
CA LEU A 404 -17.33 -29.67 8.95
C LEU A 404 -17.66 -29.81 10.45
N GLN A 405 -17.36 -28.78 11.25
CA GLN A 405 -17.55 -28.76 12.70
C GLN A 405 -18.91 -28.16 13.14
N GLY A 406 -19.59 -27.43 12.26
CA GLY A 406 -20.79 -26.67 12.60
C GLY A 406 -20.53 -25.47 13.52
N ARG A 407 -19.38 -24.82 13.40
CA ARG A 407 -19.03 -23.64 14.21
C ARG A 407 -19.45 -22.38 13.47
N GLY A 408 -20.43 -21.63 14.01
CA GLY A 408 -20.98 -20.43 13.38
C GLY A 408 -21.90 -20.71 12.18
N VAL A 409 -22.06 -21.97 11.79
CA VAL A 409 -22.93 -22.44 10.71
C VAL A 409 -23.50 -23.80 11.05
N ILE A 410 -24.61 -24.16 10.42
CA ILE A 410 -25.11 -25.54 10.43
C ILE A 410 -24.06 -26.41 9.71
N PRO A 411 -23.66 -27.57 10.28
CA PRO A 411 -22.73 -28.46 9.62
C PRO A 411 -23.16 -28.82 8.20
N ASP A 412 -22.23 -28.72 7.25
CA ASP A 412 -22.47 -29.03 5.84
C ASP A 412 -21.22 -29.66 5.22
N ASP A 413 -21.22 -30.99 5.15
CA ASP A 413 -20.10 -31.75 4.61
C ASP A 413 -19.87 -31.49 3.12
N VAL A 414 -20.92 -31.14 2.36
CA VAL A 414 -20.81 -30.86 0.92
C VAL A 414 -20.03 -29.56 0.72
N ARG A 415 -20.43 -28.49 1.42
CA ARG A 415 -19.69 -27.21 1.40
C ARG A 415 -18.27 -27.38 1.92
N ALA A 416 -18.09 -28.14 3.01
CA ALA A 416 -16.76 -28.43 3.52
C ALA A 416 -15.87 -29.10 2.47
N ALA A 417 -16.39 -30.09 1.73
CA ALA A 417 -15.65 -30.75 0.66
C ALA A 417 -15.32 -29.82 -0.51
N GLU A 418 -16.24 -28.94 -0.90
CA GLU A 418 -16.03 -27.95 -1.95
C GLU A 418 -14.88 -26.99 -1.59
N TYR A 419 -14.91 -26.40 -0.40
CA TYR A 419 -13.84 -25.51 0.05
C TYR A 419 -12.51 -26.23 0.27
N PHE A 420 -12.52 -27.46 0.82
CA PHE A 420 -11.29 -28.25 0.89
C PHE A 420 -10.74 -28.59 -0.49
N ARG A 421 -11.59 -28.85 -1.50
CA ARG A 421 -11.13 -29.06 -2.88
C ARG A 421 -10.43 -27.82 -3.43
N GLN A 422 -11.02 -26.64 -3.28
CA GLN A 422 -10.38 -25.38 -3.72
C GLN A 422 -9.01 -25.17 -3.06
N ALA A 423 -8.92 -25.34 -1.74
CA ALA A 423 -7.65 -25.20 -1.01
C ALA A 423 -6.65 -26.32 -1.39
N ALA A 424 -7.13 -27.54 -1.61
CA ALA A 424 -6.31 -28.70 -1.98
C ALA A 424 -5.68 -28.57 -3.37
N GLU A 425 -6.41 -27.99 -4.32
CA GLU A 425 -5.92 -27.65 -5.67
C GLU A 425 -4.83 -26.57 -5.63
N GLN A 426 -4.85 -25.71 -4.60
CA GLN A 426 -3.78 -24.76 -4.28
C GLN A 426 -2.67 -25.36 -3.41
N ALA A 427 -2.58 -26.70 -3.35
CA ALA A 427 -1.58 -27.45 -2.61
C ALA A 427 -1.60 -27.29 -1.08
N VAL A 428 -2.70 -26.84 -0.46
CA VAL A 428 -2.79 -26.82 1.02
C VAL A 428 -2.85 -28.26 1.56
N ALA A 429 -1.74 -28.75 2.12
CA ALA A 429 -1.60 -30.15 2.56
C ALA A 429 -2.68 -30.59 3.58
N SER A 430 -3.07 -29.72 4.51
CA SER A 430 -4.15 -30.00 5.47
C SER A 430 -5.51 -30.15 4.80
N ALA A 431 -5.78 -29.37 3.75
CA ALA A 431 -7.01 -29.47 2.95
C ALA A 431 -7.02 -30.75 2.11
N GLN A 432 -5.90 -31.08 1.46
CA GLN A 432 -5.73 -32.34 0.74
C GLN A 432 -5.97 -33.56 1.66
N CYS A 433 -5.40 -33.54 2.87
CA CYS A 433 -5.62 -34.59 3.85
C CYS A 433 -7.08 -34.67 4.34
N ASN A 434 -7.73 -33.53 4.61
CA ASN A 434 -9.14 -33.53 4.99
C ASN A 434 -10.04 -34.02 3.85
N LEU A 435 -9.79 -33.59 2.63
CA LEU A 435 -10.53 -34.01 1.44
C LEU A 435 -10.36 -35.51 1.20
N GLY A 436 -9.15 -36.04 1.38
CA GLY A 436 -8.89 -37.49 1.34
C GLY A 436 -9.75 -38.24 2.36
N ALA A 437 -9.88 -37.72 3.59
CA ALA A 437 -10.72 -38.32 4.62
C ALA A 437 -12.23 -38.24 4.31
N LEU A 438 -12.68 -37.20 3.60
CA LEU A 438 -14.06 -37.09 3.13
C LEU A 438 -14.37 -38.12 2.04
N TYR A 439 -13.49 -38.26 1.05
CA TYR A 439 -13.60 -39.30 0.02
C TYR A 439 -13.52 -40.73 0.59
N GLU A 440 -12.69 -40.95 1.61
CA GLU A 440 -12.56 -42.27 2.25
C GLU A 440 -13.84 -42.74 2.95
N ARG A 441 -14.67 -41.78 3.40
CA ARG A 441 -15.88 -42.02 4.21
C ARG A 441 -17.18 -41.67 3.50
N GLY A 442 -17.12 -41.19 2.26
CA GLY A 442 -18.30 -40.71 1.52
C GLY A 442 -19.03 -39.55 2.19
N ARG A 443 -18.32 -38.66 2.90
CA ARG A 443 -18.91 -37.52 3.60
C ARG A 443 -18.88 -36.26 2.73
N GLY A 444 -20.03 -35.78 2.30
CA GLY A 444 -20.13 -34.60 1.43
C GLY A 444 -19.66 -34.81 0.00
N VAL A 445 -19.11 -35.98 -0.32
CA VAL A 445 -18.67 -36.45 -1.63
C VAL A 445 -19.03 -37.93 -1.77
N GLU A 446 -19.10 -38.41 -3.00
CA GLU A 446 -19.20 -39.86 -3.25
C GLU A 446 -17.94 -40.57 -2.71
N GLU A 447 -18.14 -41.69 -2.00
CA GLU A 447 -17.03 -42.48 -1.45
C GLU A 447 -16.12 -42.96 -2.59
N SER A 448 -14.83 -42.67 -2.49
CA SER A 448 -13.83 -43.04 -3.49
C SER A 448 -12.48 -43.28 -2.81
N PRO A 449 -12.17 -44.54 -2.44
CA PRO A 449 -10.87 -44.89 -1.88
C PRO A 449 -9.71 -44.52 -2.81
N GLU A 450 -9.88 -44.58 -4.13
CA GLU A 450 -8.87 -44.17 -5.11
C GLU A 450 -8.59 -42.66 -5.04
N SER A 451 -9.64 -41.84 -4.90
CA SER A 451 -9.49 -40.40 -4.71
C SER A 451 -8.86 -40.08 -3.35
N ALA A 452 -9.26 -40.79 -2.29
CA ALA A 452 -8.67 -40.64 -0.97
C ALA A 452 -7.16 -40.94 -0.99
N LEU A 453 -6.75 -42.05 -1.61
CA LEU A 453 -5.36 -42.45 -1.77
C LEU A 453 -4.55 -41.36 -2.49
N ARG A 454 -5.07 -40.81 -3.60
CA ARG A 454 -4.42 -39.73 -4.35
C ARG A 454 -4.24 -38.46 -3.52
N TRP A 455 -5.29 -38.01 -2.82
CA TRP A 455 -5.21 -36.80 -2.01
C TRP A 455 -4.30 -36.96 -0.79
N TYR A 456 -4.32 -38.13 -0.14
CA TYR A 456 -3.37 -38.43 0.94
C TYR A 456 -1.93 -38.48 0.41
N ALA A 457 -1.68 -39.02 -0.78
CA ALA A 457 -0.35 -39.03 -1.39
C ALA A 457 0.21 -37.62 -1.58
N LEU A 458 -0.58 -36.70 -2.17
CA LEU A 458 -0.16 -35.31 -2.35
C LEU A 458 0.17 -34.62 -1.02
N ALA A 459 -0.66 -34.80 0.01
CA ALA A 459 -0.40 -34.22 1.33
C ALA A 459 0.80 -34.86 2.05
N ALA A 460 1.01 -36.16 1.86
CA ALA A 460 2.10 -36.92 2.45
C ALA A 460 3.48 -36.52 1.88
N GLU A 461 3.53 -36.26 0.57
CA GLU A 461 4.73 -35.75 -0.12
C GLU A 461 5.14 -34.37 0.39
N GLN A 462 4.18 -33.53 0.79
CA GLN A 462 4.42 -32.25 1.45
C GLN A 462 4.85 -32.37 2.92
N GLY A 463 4.97 -33.59 3.43
CA GLY A 463 5.50 -33.85 4.77
C GLY A 463 4.44 -33.96 5.87
N LEU A 464 3.14 -33.83 5.58
CA LEU A 464 2.12 -33.83 6.63
C LEU A 464 2.01 -35.21 7.33
N PRO A 465 2.34 -35.34 8.63
CA PRO A 465 2.48 -36.65 9.28
C PRO A 465 1.18 -37.48 9.30
N ARG A 466 0.04 -36.81 9.47
CA ARG A 466 -1.28 -37.45 9.44
C ARG A 466 -1.61 -38.03 8.06
N ALA A 467 -1.26 -37.32 6.99
CA ALA A 467 -1.45 -37.81 5.63
C ALA A 467 -0.50 -38.96 5.30
N GLN A 468 0.77 -38.89 5.73
CA GLN A 468 1.73 -39.99 5.58
C GLN A 468 1.24 -41.26 6.27
N TYR A 469 0.68 -41.14 7.48
CA TYR A 469 0.06 -42.27 8.17
C TYR A 469 -1.16 -42.82 7.42
N ASN A 470 -2.08 -41.96 6.98
CA ASN A 470 -3.29 -42.39 6.26
C ASN A 470 -2.94 -43.08 4.93
N LEU A 471 -1.97 -42.52 4.18
CA LEU A 471 -1.45 -43.14 2.96
C LEU A 471 -0.85 -44.51 3.26
N ALA A 472 -0.03 -44.62 4.31
CA ALA A 472 0.56 -45.89 4.71
C ALA A 472 -0.51 -46.94 5.06
N VAL A 473 -1.59 -46.54 5.75
CA VAL A 473 -2.73 -47.43 6.04
C VAL A 473 -3.42 -47.89 4.76
N MET A 474 -3.65 -47.01 3.79
CA MET A 474 -4.30 -47.39 2.54
C MET A 474 -3.42 -48.32 1.69
N LEU A 475 -2.11 -48.07 1.62
CA LEU A 475 -1.14 -48.95 0.94
C LEU A 475 -1.04 -50.31 1.64
N HIS A 476 -0.99 -50.35 2.98
CA HIS A 476 -0.94 -51.60 3.72
C HIS A 476 -2.20 -52.45 3.48
N THR A 477 -3.38 -51.82 3.52
CA THR A 477 -4.66 -52.53 3.37
C THR A 477 -5.07 -52.79 1.91
N GLY A 478 -4.41 -52.15 0.94
CA GLY A 478 -4.84 -52.17 -0.47
C GLY A 478 -6.17 -51.47 -0.71
N ARG A 479 -6.56 -50.49 0.13
CA ARG A 479 -7.76 -49.68 -0.14
C ARG A 479 -7.44 -48.63 -1.19
N GLY A 480 -8.23 -48.57 -2.27
CA GLY A 480 -8.07 -47.60 -3.36
C GLY A 480 -6.92 -47.90 -4.34
N GLY A 481 -6.36 -49.11 -4.29
CA GLY A 481 -5.26 -49.56 -5.13
C GLY A 481 -4.82 -50.98 -4.78
N GLU A 482 -3.66 -51.40 -5.28
CA GLU A 482 -3.04 -52.66 -4.85
C GLU A 482 -2.34 -52.48 -3.51
N ALA A 483 -2.32 -53.52 -2.67
CA ALA A 483 -1.59 -53.49 -1.42
C ALA A 483 -0.09 -53.43 -1.67
N ASP A 484 0.60 -52.50 -1.00
CA ASP A 484 2.05 -52.32 -1.03
C ASP A 484 2.57 -52.12 0.39
N LEU A 485 2.90 -53.24 1.04
CA LEU A 485 3.40 -53.23 2.41
C LEU A 485 4.76 -52.52 2.52
N SER A 486 5.65 -52.69 1.53
CA SER A 486 6.97 -52.06 1.52
C SER A 486 6.85 -50.54 1.46
N GLY A 487 6.04 -50.03 0.53
CA GLY A 487 5.74 -48.60 0.45
C GLY A 487 5.04 -48.07 1.71
N ALA A 488 4.10 -48.85 2.28
CA ALA A 488 3.45 -48.48 3.54
C ALA A 488 4.45 -48.32 4.70
N ILE A 489 5.40 -49.24 4.84
CA ILE A 489 6.46 -49.16 5.87
C ILE A 489 7.27 -47.88 5.72
N GLU A 490 7.68 -47.51 4.50
CA GLU A 490 8.43 -46.27 4.28
C GLU A 490 7.65 -45.03 4.75
N TRP A 491 6.36 -44.97 4.45
CA TRP A 491 5.50 -43.86 4.87
C TRP A 491 5.22 -43.88 6.39
N TYR A 492 5.02 -45.05 6.99
CA TYR A 492 4.94 -45.17 8.44
C TYR A 492 6.22 -44.69 9.13
N GLN A 493 7.39 -45.04 8.61
CA GLN A 493 8.67 -44.56 9.14
C GLN A 493 8.79 -43.04 9.06
N ARG A 494 8.39 -42.42 7.94
CA ARG A 494 8.39 -40.95 7.80
C ARG A 494 7.47 -40.29 8.84
N ALA A 495 6.24 -40.76 8.96
CA ALA A 495 5.27 -40.23 9.94
C ALA A 495 5.75 -40.42 11.39
N ALA A 496 6.30 -41.61 11.69
CA ALA A 496 6.78 -41.96 13.02
C ALA A 496 7.98 -41.11 13.48
N ARG A 497 8.91 -40.81 12.57
CA ARG A 497 10.06 -39.91 12.83
C ARG A 497 9.61 -38.47 13.12
N GLN A 498 8.47 -38.05 12.55
CA GLN A 498 7.84 -36.76 12.84
C GLN A 498 6.94 -36.78 14.08
N GLY A 499 6.94 -37.87 14.85
CA GLY A 499 6.20 -37.96 16.10
C GLY A 499 4.78 -38.52 15.99
N HIS A 500 4.29 -38.95 14.82
CA HIS A 500 2.90 -39.41 14.69
C HIS A 500 2.64 -40.70 15.49
N ALA A 501 1.91 -40.61 16.61
CA ALA A 501 1.76 -41.68 17.60
C ALA A 501 1.23 -43.00 17.02
N SER A 502 0.18 -42.96 16.18
CA SER A 502 -0.37 -44.17 15.56
C SER A 502 0.60 -44.81 14.56
N ALA A 503 1.44 -44.01 13.89
CA ALA A 503 2.45 -44.54 12.98
C ALA A 503 3.58 -45.23 13.75
N GLN A 504 4.00 -44.64 14.87
CA GLN A 504 4.98 -45.26 15.78
C GLN A 504 4.46 -46.60 16.33
N TYR A 505 3.20 -46.66 16.75
CA TYR A 505 2.58 -47.90 17.22
C TYR A 505 2.55 -48.99 16.13
N VAL A 506 2.10 -48.65 14.91
CA VAL A 506 2.05 -49.62 13.81
C VAL A 506 3.45 -50.08 13.43
N LEU A 507 4.41 -49.16 13.32
CA LEU A 507 5.80 -49.50 12.99
C LEU A 507 6.43 -50.42 14.06
N ALA A 508 6.13 -50.18 15.34
CA ALA A 508 6.55 -51.06 16.42
C ALA A 508 6.00 -52.48 16.27
N SER A 509 4.71 -52.59 15.91
CA SER A 509 4.07 -53.88 15.65
C SER A 509 4.69 -54.61 14.45
N LEU A 510 5.01 -53.89 13.37
CA LEU A 510 5.64 -54.47 12.18
C LEU A 510 7.03 -55.03 12.51
N TYR A 511 7.87 -54.30 13.27
CA TYR A 511 9.15 -54.80 13.76
C TYR A 511 9.01 -55.96 14.76
N GLN A 512 7.97 -55.96 15.58
CA GLN A 512 7.74 -57.05 16.54
C GLN A 512 7.42 -58.38 15.84
N HIS A 513 6.62 -58.33 14.77
CA HIS A 513 6.15 -59.52 14.06
C HIS A 513 7.00 -59.87 12.83
N GLY A 514 7.89 -58.98 12.39
CA GLY A 514 8.68 -59.17 11.17
C GLY A 514 7.84 -59.08 9.88
N GLU A 515 6.77 -58.28 9.91
CA GLU A 515 5.87 -58.13 8.77
C GLU A 515 6.41 -57.08 7.80
N GLY A 516 6.96 -57.52 6.66
CA GLY A 516 7.55 -56.64 5.64
C GLY A 516 8.87 -55.97 6.04
N VAL A 517 9.30 -56.12 7.29
CA VAL A 517 10.63 -55.76 7.81
C VAL A 517 11.25 -56.94 8.55
N GLU A 518 12.57 -56.95 8.71
CA GLU A 518 13.23 -57.92 9.60
C GLU A 518 12.76 -57.68 11.04
N ALA A 519 12.35 -58.78 11.71
CA ALA A 519 11.90 -58.71 13.10
C ALA A 519 13.02 -58.15 14.00
N ASN A 520 12.69 -57.13 14.79
CA ASN A 520 13.65 -56.46 15.65
C ASN A 520 12.96 -55.96 16.92
N GLU A 521 13.11 -56.71 18.01
CA GLU A 521 12.47 -56.39 19.28
C GLU A 521 12.97 -55.06 19.87
N ALA A 522 14.22 -54.68 19.63
CA ALA A 522 14.78 -53.43 20.15
C ALA A 522 14.17 -52.20 19.45
N GLU A 523 14.04 -52.25 18.13
CA GLU A 523 13.32 -51.20 17.39
C GLU A 523 11.82 -51.20 17.73
N ALA A 524 11.20 -52.37 17.90
CA ALA A 524 9.81 -52.46 18.35
C ALA A 524 9.61 -51.78 19.72
N ALA A 525 10.43 -52.12 20.72
CA ALA A 525 10.34 -51.53 22.06
C ALA A 525 10.61 -50.02 22.05
N LYS A 526 11.55 -49.54 21.22
CA LYS A 526 11.83 -48.12 21.01
C LYS A 526 10.61 -47.37 20.46
N TRP A 527 9.96 -47.90 19.43
CA TRP A 527 8.78 -47.26 18.84
C TRP A 527 7.52 -47.39 19.74
N PHE A 528 7.34 -48.52 20.44
CA PHE A 528 6.31 -48.63 21.48
C PHE A 528 6.52 -47.60 22.58
N LYS A 529 7.76 -47.37 23.02
CA LYS A 529 8.08 -46.33 24.00
C LYS A 529 7.69 -44.94 23.52
N ALA A 530 7.98 -44.60 22.27
CA ALA A 530 7.60 -43.31 21.68
C ALA A 530 6.07 -43.12 21.61
N ALA A 531 5.32 -44.14 21.17
CA ALA A 531 3.86 -44.08 21.11
C ALA A 531 3.21 -44.08 22.51
N ALA A 532 3.76 -44.85 23.45
CA ALA A 532 3.27 -44.95 24.83
C ALA A 532 3.41 -43.63 25.60
N ALA A 533 4.51 -42.89 25.36
CA ALA A 533 4.73 -41.56 25.92
C ALA A 533 3.69 -40.52 25.43
N GLN A 534 3.08 -40.76 24.27
CA GLN A 534 1.99 -39.93 23.74
C GLN A 534 0.59 -40.44 24.12
N GLY A 535 0.51 -41.39 25.06
CA GLY A 535 -0.76 -41.86 25.61
C GLY A 535 -1.42 -43.02 24.86
N VAL A 536 -0.80 -43.59 23.82
CA VAL A 536 -1.41 -44.72 23.08
C VAL A 536 -1.52 -45.96 23.99
N ALA A 537 -2.74 -46.25 24.47
CA ALA A 537 -2.99 -47.30 25.46
C ALA A 537 -2.46 -48.69 25.04
N ALA A 538 -2.65 -49.07 23.77
CA ALA A 538 -2.14 -50.32 23.23
C ALA A 538 -0.59 -50.37 23.23
N ALA A 539 0.07 -49.25 22.92
CA ALA A 539 1.53 -49.16 22.98
C ALA A 539 2.03 -49.24 24.43
N GLN A 540 1.32 -48.63 25.39
CA GLN A 540 1.65 -48.74 26.83
C GLN A 540 1.56 -50.19 27.31
N LEU A 541 0.51 -50.92 26.92
CA LEU A 541 0.36 -52.34 27.23
C LEU A 541 1.52 -53.18 26.64
N LEU A 542 1.87 -52.96 25.38
CA LEU A 542 2.90 -53.74 24.70
C LEU A 542 4.31 -53.39 25.19
N LEU A 543 4.57 -52.12 25.49
CA LEU A 543 5.81 -51.69 26.13
C LEU A 543 5.96 -52.30 27.53
N ALA A 544 4.85 -52.38 28.30
CA ALA A 544 4.86 -53.05 29.59
C ALA A 544 5.22 -54.53 29.47
N ASP A 545 4.71 -55.24 28.46
CA ASP A 545 5.08 -56.63 28.17
C ASP A 545 6.54 -56.76 27.68
N CYS A 546 7.07 -55.77 26.95
CA CYS A 546 8.49 -55.69 26.60
C CYS A 546 9.38 -55.64 27.86
N TYR A 547 9.07 -54.76 28.82
CA TYR A 547 9.79 -54.68 30.09
C TYR A 547 9.57 -55.91 30.97
N LEU A 548 8.38 -56.50 30.95
CA LEU A 548 8.06 -57.70 31.76
C LEU A 548 8.89 -58.91 31.33
N ARG A 549 9.19 -59.04 30.03
CA ARG A 549 9.85 -60.22 29.45
C ARG A 549 11.26 -59.96 28.93
N GLY A 550 11.76 -58.74 29.06
CA GLY A 550 13.05 -58.34 28.52
C GLY A 550 13.14 -58.36 26.99
N ARG A 551 12.04 -58.12 26.27
CA ARG A 551 12.03 -58.13 24.78
C ARG A 551 12.47 -56.79 24.22
N GLY A 552 13.67 -56.75 23.64
CA GLY A 552 14.27 -55.54 23.06
C GLY A 552 14.71 -54.47 24.07
N VAL A 553 14.42 -54.67 25.35
CA VAL A 553 14.85 -53.84 26.48
C VAL A 553 15.22 -54.74 27.66
N PRO A 554 16.08 -54.32 28.60
CA PRO A 554 16.31 -55.07 29.83
C PRO A 554 15.01 -55.29 30.59
N GLU A 555 14.87 -56.47 31.21
CA GLU A 555 13.75 -56.78 32.08
C GLU A 555 13.67 -55.79 33.24
N ASP A 556 12.49 -55.19 33.44
CA ASP A 556 12.23 -54.20 34.49
C ASP A 556 10.78 -54.28 34.95
N TYR A 557 10.54 -55.00 36.05
CA TYR A 557 9.20 -55.16 36.63
C TYR A 557 8.59 -53.83 37.11
N VAL A 558 9.42 -52.87 37.52
CA VAL A 558 8.95 -51.55 38.00
C VAL A 558 8.37 -50.77 36.82
N LEU A 559 9.10 -50.70 35.70
CA LEU A 559 8.60 -50.04 34.49
C LEU A 559 7.44 -50.81 33.86
N ALA A 560 7.46 -52.14 33.87
CA ALA A 560 6.33 -52.95 33.42
C ALA A 560 5.06 -52.62 34.22
N TYR A 561 5.14 -52.57 35.56
CA TYR A 561 4.02 -52.21 36.41
C TYR A 561 3.48 -50.81 36.11
N VAL A 562 4.36 -49.82 35.98
CA VAL A 562 4.00 -48.42 35.68
C VAL A 562 3.20 -48.36 34.37
N TRP A 563 3.72 -48.94 33.30
CA TRP A 563 3.06 -48.90 32.00
C TRP A 563 1.77 -49.73 31.93
N PHE A 564 1.71 -50.89 32.60
CA PHE A 564 0.44 -51.61 32.76
C PHE A 564 -0.59 -50.79 33.54
N ASN A 565 -0.17 -50.00 34.53
CA ASN A 565 -1.07 -49.12 35.26
C ASN A 565 -1.64 -48.01 34.37
N HIS A 566 -0.81 -47.35 33.56
CA HIS A 566 -1.27 -46.33 32.62
C HIS A 566 -2.24 -46.91 31.57
N ALA A 567 -1.92 -48.07 30.99
CA ALA A 567 -2.81 -48.75 30.05
C ALA A 567 -4.14 -49.16 30.71
N ALA A 568 -4.10 -49.66 31.95
CA ALA A 568 -5.29 -50.03 32.72
C ALA A 568 -6.19 -48.82 33.04
N ALA A 569 -5.59 -47.66 33.37
CA ALA A 569 -6.33 -46.43 33.64
C ALA A 569 -7.12 -45.94 32.40
N GLN A 570 -6.70 -46.34 31.20
CA GLN A 570 -7.39 -46.07 29.94
C GLN A 570 -8.43 -47.14 29.55
N GLY A 571 -8.76 -48.06 30.47
CA GLY A 571 -9.82 -49.06 30.28
C GLY A 571 -9.38 -50.38 29.64
N LEU A 572 -8.08 -50.65 29.50
CA LEU A 572 -7.59 -51.95 29.03
C LEU A 572 -7.59 -52.97 30.18
N ASP A 573 -8.68 -53.73 30.34
CA ASP A 573 -8.84 -54.74 31.39
C ASP A 573 -7.71 -55.78 31.44
N ILE A 574 -7.17 -56.13 30.27
CA ILE A 574 -6.03 -57.04 30.15
C ILE A 574 -4.78 -56.47 30.83
N ALA A 575 -4.58 -55.14 30.79
CA ALA A 575 -3.48 -54.47 31.47
C ALA A 575 -3.64 -54.56 32.99
N SER A 576 -4.86 -54.43 33.52
CA SER A 576 -5.15 -54.63 34.95
C SER A 576 -4.80 -56.03 35.43
N LYS A 577 -5.10 -57.04 34.60
CA LYS A 577 -4.74 -58.44 34.89
C LYS A 577 -3.22 -58.63 34.92
N TYR A 578 -2.52 -58.15 33.88
CA TYR A 578 -1.06 -58.29 33.82
C TYR A 578 -0.35 -57.48 34.90
N LYS A 579 -0.82 -56.27 35.22
CA LYS A 579 -0.34 -55.49 36.37
C LYS A 579 -0.31 -56.31 37.67
N ARG A 580 -1.43 -56.97 38.01
CA ARG A 580 -1.53 -57.81 39.22
C ARG A 580 -0.61 -59.03 39.17
N LEU A 581 -0.38 -59.58 37.98
CA LEU A 581 0.55 -60.69 37.80
C LEU A 581 2.00 -60.22 37.97
N THR A 582 2.37 -59.09 37.37
CA THR A 582 3.68 -58.45 37.53
C THR A 582 3.96 -58.13 38.99
N GLU A 583 2.99 -57.60 39.74
CA GLU A 583 3.12 -57.29 41.17
C GLU A 583 3.47 -58.52 42.03
N ARG A 584 3.01 -59.72 41.66
CA ARG A 584 3.36 -60.97 42.36
C ARG A 584 4.81 -61.39 42.18
N CYS A 585 5.48 -60.88 41.14
CA CYS A 585 6.88 -61.14 40.85
C CYS A 585 7.82 -60.08 41.44
N MET A 586 7.29 -59.07 42.14
CA MET A 586 8.06 -57.92 42.63
C MET A 586 8.32 -57.99 44.14
N THR A 587 9.42 -57.39 44.58
CA THR A 587 9.70 -57.16 46.01
C THR A 587 8.87 -55.99 46.54
N PRO A 588 8.66 -55.87 47.87
CA PRO A 588 7.98 -54.71 48.46
C PRO A 588 8.60 -53.37 48.05
N ASP A 589 9.93 -53.28 47.96
CA ASP A 589 10.64 -52.06 47.55
C ASP A 589 10.37 -51.72 46.07
N GLN A 590 10.33 -52.73 45.19
CA GLN A 590 9.98 -52.54 43.78
C GLN A 590 8.53 -52.08 43.62
N ILE A 591 7.60 -52.61 44.43
CA ILE A 591 6.19 -52.19 44.41
C ILE A 591 6.08 -50.73 44.86
N ALA A 592 6.74 -50.36 45.97
CA ALA A 592 6.77 -48.98 46.45
C ALA A 592 7.33 -48.02 45.39
N SER A 593 8.46 -48.38 44.77
CA SER A 593 9.07 -47.60 43.69
C SER A 593 8.16 -47.47 42.47
N ALA A 594 7.46 -48.54 42.06
CA ALA A 594 6.55 -48.50 40.92
C ALA A 594 5.33 -47.62 41.18
N GLN A 595 4.76 -47.69 42.38
CA GLN A 595 3.64 -46.83 42.79
C GLN A 595 4.05 -45.36 42.84
N GLU A 596 5.25 -45.06 43.34
CA GLU A 596 5.80 -43.71 43.34
C GLU A 596 6.01 -43.17 41.92
N LYS A 597 6.70 -43.94 41.05
CA LYS A 597 6.93 -43.56 39.65
C LYS A 597 5.63 -43.37 38.85
N THR A 598 4.62 -44.18 39.13
CA THR A 598 3.29 -44.03 38.50
C THR A 598 2.65 -42.69 38.88
N ARG A 599 2.80 -42.26 40.14
CA ARG A 599 2.27 -40.96 40.61
C ARG A 599 3.02 -39.80 39.98
N THR A 600 4.34 -39.89 39.84
CA THR A 600 5.14 -38.80 39.25
C THR A 600 4.92 -38.68 37.74
N MET A 601 4.77 -39.80 37.01
CA MET A 601 4.44 -39.78 35.57
C MET A 601 3.00 -39.35 35.26
N ALA A 602 2.09 -39.35 36.24
CA ALA A 602 0.74 -38.81 36.08
C ALA A 602 0.65 -37.29 36.36
N ALA A 603 1.68 -36.70 36.95
CA ALA A 603 1.73 -35.28 37.35
C ALA A 603 2.55 -34.39 36.41
N ALA A 604 3.27 -35.00 35.45
CA ALA A 604 4.01 -34.35 34.37
C ALA A 604 3.24 -34.54 33.05
#